data_AF-A0A6D2XAG7-F1
#
_entry.id   AF-A0A6D2XAG7-F1
#
_cell.length_a   1.000
_cell.length_b   1.000
_cell.length_c   1.000
_cell.angle_alpha   90.00
_cell.angle_beta   90.00
_cell.angle_gamma   90.00
#
_symmetry.space_group_name_H-M   'P 1'
#
loop_
_entity.id
_entity.type
_entity.pdbx_description
1 polymer ?
#
loop_
_entity_poly.entity_id
_entity_poly.type
_entity_poly.pdbx_seq_one_letter_code
_entity_poly.pdbx_strand_id
1 'polypeptide(L)'
;MAEAASGAGGTSLEGERGKRPPPEGEPAAPASGVLDKLFGKRLLQAGRYLVSHKAWMKTVPTENCDVLMTFPDTTDDHTLLWLLNHIRVGIPELIVQVRHHRHTRAYAFFVTATYESLLRGADELGLRKAVKAEFGGGTRGFSCEEDFIYENVESELRFFTSQERQSIIRFWLQNLRAKQGEALHNVRFLEDQPIIPELAARGIIQQVFPVHEQRILNRLMKSWVQAVCENQPLDDICDYFGVKIAMYFAWLGFYTSAMVYPAVFGSVLYTFTEADQTSRDVSCVVFALFNVIWSTLFLEEWKRRGAELAYKWGTLDSPGEAVEEPRPQFRGVRRISPITRAEEFYYPPWKRLLFQLLVSLPLCLACLVCVFLLMLGCFQLQELVLSVKGLPRLARFLPKVMLALLVSVSAEGYKKLAIWLNDMENYRLESAYEKHLIIKVVLFQFVNSYLSLFYIGFYLKDMERLKELLLVLSLSQSLERQLRAVLVPLAALRFRLLLLSLRGLLLAARAKVRAGGEPVGPRRGGQRGCAGGLARRAEGACAEGIWGRGRPASRCRRLGAHAAQCTDRARGGVETRWACP
;
A
#
# COMPACT_ATOMS: atom_id res chain seq x y z
N MET A 1 35.13 -39.92 -41.29
CA MET A 1 34.92 -40.82 -42.45
C MET A 1 33.64 -40.38 -43.12
N ALA A 2 33.64 -40.23 -44.46
CA ALA A 2 32.61 -39.60 -45.30
C ALA A 2 32.32 -38.11 -44.92
N GLU A 3 32.51 -37.09 -45.77
CA GLU A 3 31.90 -36.80 -47.10
C GLU A 3 30.39 -36.52 -47.03
N ALA A 4 29.75 -35.67 -47.86
CA ALA A 4 30.16 -34.54 -48.72
C ALA A 4 28.88 -33.89 -49.30
N ALA A 5 28.81 -32.64 -49.78
CA ALA A 5 29.50 -31.39 -49.46
C ALA A 5 28.67 -30.21 -50.04
N SER A 6 28.60 -29.03 -49.41
CA SER A 6 27.79 -27.91 -49.93
C SER A 6 28.61 -27.01 -50.88
N GLY A 7 28.29 -27.05 -52.18
CA GLY A 7 28.94 -26.24 -53.22
C GLY A 7 27.92 -25.57 -54.15
N ALA A 8 28.06 -24.26 -54.33
CA ALA A 8 27.14 -23.38 -55.06
C ALA A 8 26.82 -23.81 -56.50
N GLY A 9 25.55 -23.64 -56.90
CA GLY A 9 25.16 -23.47 -58.29
C GLY A 9 25.32 -22.01 -58.72
N GLY A 10 26.01 -21.77 -59.84
CA GLY A 10 26.16 -20.45 -60.44
C GLY A 10 25.07 -20.13 -61.47
N THR A 11 24.34 -19.06 -61.22
CA THR A 11 23.86 -18.04 -62.21
C THR A 11 23.49 -18.45 -63.65
N SER A 12 22.19 -18.42 -63.97
CA SER A 12 21.57 -17.68 -65.09
C SER A 12 20.03 -17.78 -64.94
N LEU A 13 19.33 -16.67 -64.65
CA LEU A 13 18.74 -15.66 -65.56
C LEU A 13 17.45 -16.10 -66.27
N GLU A 14 16.38 -15.32 -66.03
CA GLU A 14 15.11 -15.21 -66.79
C GLU A 14 14.21 -16.47 -66.85
N GLY A 15 12.88 -16.40 -66.88
CA GLY A 15 11.93 -15.29 -66.79
C GLY A 15 10.48 -15.83 -66.87
N GLU A 16 9.51 -15.10 -66.32
CA GLU A 16 8.03 -15.30 -66.43
C GLU A 16 7.37 -16.66 -66.11
N ARG A 17 6.29 -16.62 -65.30
CA ARG A 17 5.00 -17.28 -65.67
C ARG A 17 3.81 -16.84 -64.82
N GLY A 18 2.62 -16.90 -65.43
CA GLY A 18 1.32 -16.74 -64.75
C GLY A 18 0.40 -17.97 -64.87
N LYS A 19 -0.70 -17.93 -64.10
CA LYS A 19 -1.99 -18.68 -64.23
C LYS A 19 -2.00 -20.22 -64.49
N ARG A 20 -2.43 -20.98 -63.45
CA ARG A 20 -3.59 -21.96 -63.32
C ARG A 20 -3.94 -22.94 -64.48
N PRO A 21 -4.71 -24.08 -64.31
CA PRO A 21 -5.67 -24.47 -63.24
C PRO A 21 -5.53 -25.96 -62.73
N PRO A 22 -6.60 -26.81 -62.57
CA PRO A 22 -7.25 -27.25 -61.29
C PRO A 22 -7.14 -28.80 -61.03
N PRO A 23 -7.85 -29.48 -60.06
CA PRO A 23 -9.33 -29.70 -59.94
C PRO A 23 -9.91 -29.68 -58.47
N GLU A 24 -11.18 -29.31 -58.23
CA GLU A 24 -12.43 -30.10 -57.92
C GLU A 24 -12.62 -30.72 -56.51
N GLY A 25 -13.83 -30.57 -55.91
CA GLY A 25 -14.36 -31.43 -54.81
C GLY A 25 -15.05 -30.80 -53.57
N GLU A 26 -16.35 -30.43 -53.68
CA GLU A 26 -17.41 -30.39 -52.61
C GLU A 26 -17.24 -29.57 -51.29
N PRO A 27 -18.29 -29.39 -50.44
CA PRO A 27 -19.65 -28.90 -50.73
C PRO A 27 -20.08 -27.67 -49.87
N ALA A 28 -21.39 -27.38 -49.81
CA ALA A 28 -21.99 -26.11 -49.37
C ALA A 28 -21.85 -25.70 -47.87
N ALA A 29 -21.87 -24.38 -47.63
CA ALA A 29 -21.86 -23.76 -46.30
C ALA A 29 -23.26 -23.25 -45.84
N PRO A 30 -23.56 -23.25 -44.52
CA PRO A 30 -24.70 -22.51 -43.97
C PRO A 30 -24.34 -21.04 -43.68
N ALA A 31 -25.34 -20.16 -43.75
CA ALA A 31 -25.14 -18.72 -43.65
C ALA A 31 -24.88 -18.22 -42.21
N SER A 32 -23.73 -17.56 -41.99
CA SER A 32 -23.39 -16.83 -40.75
C SER A 32 -22.85 -15.41 -41.03
N GLY A 33 -23.32 -14.77 -42.10
CA GLY A 33 -22.67 -13.59 -42.69
C GLY A 33 -22.93 -12.21 -42.05
N VAL A 34 -23.85 -12.07 -41.10
CA VAL A 34 -24.40 -10.75 -40.68
C VAL A 34 -24.09 -10.35 -39.24
N LEU A 35 -24.18 -11.25 -38.26
CA LEU A 35 -23.96 -10.89 -36.85
C LEU A 35 -22.49 -10.55 -36.54
N ASP A 36 -21.53 -11.33 -37.04
CA ASP A 36 -20.10 -11.13 -36.77
C ASP A 36 -19.56 -9.82 -37.35
N LYS A 37 -20.09 -9.35 -38.49
CA LYS A 37 -19.67 -8.08 -39.09
C LYS A 37 -20.16 -6.86 -38.31
N LEU A 38 -21.28 -6.96 -37.60
CA LEU A 38 -21.86 -5.88 -36.78
C LEU A 38 -21.25 -5.84 -35.36
N PHE A 39 -21.04 -7.00 -34.73
CA PHE A 39 -20.44 -7.07 -33.40
C PHE A 39 -18.91 -6.97 -33.43
N GLY A 40 -18.23 -7.60 -34.39
CA GLY A 40 -16.77 -7.61 -34.47
C GLY A 40 -16.15 -6.21 -34.58
N LYS A 41 -16.73 -5.30 -35.36
CA LYS A 41 -16.25 -3.90 -35.47
C LYS A 41 -16.47 -3.10 -34.18
N ARG A 42 -17.58 -3.31 -33.46
CA ARG A 42 -17.85 -2.65 -32.17
C ARG A 42 -16.97 -3.19 -31.04
N LEU A 43 -16.73 -4.50 -30.99
CA LEU A 43 -15.81 -5.14 -30.04
C LEU A 43 -14.35 -4.75 -30.29
N LEU A 44 -13.90 -4.67 -31.55
CA LEU A 44 -12.55 -4.18 -31.88
C LEU A 44 -12.37 -2.68 -31.59
N GLN A 45 -13.42 -1.85 -31.78
CA GLN A 45 -13.39 -0.45 -31.33
C GLN A 45 -13.35 -0.36 -29.79
N ALA A 46 -14.16 -1.14 -29.06
CA ALA A 46 -14.09 -1.23 -27.60
C ALA A 46 -12.71 -1.70 -27.11
N GLY A 47 -12.09 -2.65 -27.81
CA GLY A 47 -10.70 -3.08 -27.57
C GLY A 47 -9.69 -1.93 -27.75
N ARG A 48 -9.85 -1.08 -28.78
CA ARG A 48 -9.03 0.13 -28.94
C ARG A 48 -9.23 1.15 -27.81
N TYR A 49 -10.43 1.28 -27.26
CA TYR A 49 -10.67 2.11 -26.06
C TYR A 49 -10.12 1.49 -24.77
N LEU A 50 -10.05 0.16 -24.67
CA LEU A 50 -9.35 -0.54 -23.57
C LEU A 50 -7.83 -0.36 -23.64
N VAL A 51 -7.23 -0.33 -24.84
CA VAL A 51 -5.79 -0.04 -25.02
C VAL A 51 -5.44 1.42 -24.68
N SER A 52 -6.40 2.35 -24.77
CA SER A 52 -6.26 3.74 -24.31
C SER A 52 -5.96 3.87 -22.80
N HIS A 53 -6.20 2.82 -22.00
CA HIS A 53 -5.78 2.77 -20.59
C HIS A 53 -4.27 3.05 -20.39
N LYS A 54 -3.40 2.66 -21.34
CA LYS A 54 -1.97 3.00 -21.29
C LYS A 54 -1.67 4.47 -21.58
N ALA A 55 -2.55 5.19 -22.27
CA ALA A 55 -2.43 6.64 -22.45
C ALA A 55 -2.96 7.41 -21.23
N TRP A 56 -3.97 6.87 -20.54
CA TRP A 56 -4.54 7.45 -19.32
C TRP A 56 -3.64 7.30 -18.07
N MET A 57 -2.66 6.40 -18.10
CA MET A 57 -1.59 6.28 -17.09
C MET A 57 -0.37 7.17 -17.36
N LYS A 58 -0.40 8.05 -18.37
CA LYS A 58 0.45 9.26 -18.31
C LYS A 58 -0.20 10.27 -17.36
N THR A 59 -0.20 9.93 -16.06
CA THR A 59 0.01 10.96 -15.05
C THR A 59 1.30 11.66 -15.47
N VAL A 60 1.21 12.90 -15.93
CA VAL A 60 2.41 13.73 -16.06
C VAL A 60 3.02 13.69 -14.67
N PRO A 61 4.22 13.11 -14.48
CA PRO A 61 4.82 13.08 -13.17
C PRO A 61 4.90 14.54 -12.73
N THR A 62 4.32 14.86 -11.60
CA THR A 62 4.64 16.10 -10.91
C THR A 62 6.03 15.85 -10.36
N GLU A 63 7.05 16.11 -11.20
CA GLU A 63 8.43 15.68 -10.96
C GLU A 63 8.97 16.22 -9.62
N ASN A 64 8.38 17.32 -9.14
CA ASN A 64 8.61 17.90 -7.82
C ASN A 64 7.28 18.03 -7.04
N CYS A 65 6.76 16.92 -6.49
CA CYS A 65 5.64 16.94 -5.54
C CYS A 65 5.72 15.75 -4.57
N ASP A 66 5.73 16.04 -3.27
CA ASP A 66 5.89 15.05 -2.22
C ASP A 66 4.51 14.67 -1.61
N VAL A 67 3.65 15.67 -1.37
CA VAL A 67 2.35 15.50 -0.70
C VAL A 67 1.23 16.19 -1.50
N LEU A 68 0.08 15.51 -1.63
CA LEU A 68 -1.12 16.05 -2.24
C LEU A 68 -2.23 16.24 -1.19
N MET A 69 -2.85 17.41 -1.20
CA MET A 69 -4.05 17.74 -0.42
C MET A 69 -5.21 18.00 -1.39
N THR A 70 -6.31 17.27 -1.25
CA THR A 70 -7.49 17.40 -2.13
C THR A 70 -8.70 17.92 -1.37
N PHE A 71 -9.53 18.70 -2.06
CA PHE A 71 -10.71 19.35 -1.52
C PHE A 71 -11.98 18.83 -2.20
N PRO A 72 -13.14 18.79 -1.52
CA PRO A 72 -14.43 18.52 -2.15
C PRO A 72 -14.75 19.51 -3.28
N ASP A 73 -15.46 19.05 -4.32
CA ASP A 73 -15.93 19.87 -5.46
C ASP A 73 -16.84 21.07 -5.05
N THR A 74 -17.28 21.11 -3.78
CA THR A 74 -18.16 22.12 -3.18
C THR A 74 -17.41 23.14 -2.31
N THR A 75 -16.08 23.17 -2.34
CA THR A 75 -15.28 24.04 -1.46
C THR A 75 -15.18 25.45 -2.04
N ASP A 76 -15.55 26.46 -1.26
CA ASP A 76 -15.50 27.86 -1.68
C ASP A 76 -14.05 28.35 -1.91
N ASP A 77 -13.84 29.16 -2.96
CA ASP A 77 -12.53 29.74 -3.28
C ASP A 77 -11.96 30.56 -2.09
N HIS A 78 -12.81 31.19 -1.28
CA HIS A 78 -12.42 31.89 -0.05
C HIS A 78 -11.75 30.95 0.97
N THR A 79 -12.30 29.74 1.16
CA THR A 79 -11.72 28.73 2.06
C THR A 79 -10.33 28.29 1.58
N LEU A 80 -10.19 28.10 0.27
CA LEU A 80 -8.92 27.70 -0.34
C LEU A 80 -7.86 28.80 -0.22
N LEU A 81 -8.23 30.06 -0.48
CA LEU A 81 -7.34 31.21 -0.35
C LEU A 81 -6.94 31.48 1.10
N TRP A 82 -7.88 31.38 2.04
CA TRP A 82 -7.61 31.47 3.49
C TRP A 82 -6.58 30.43 3.93
N LEU A 83 -6.79 29.16 3.54
CA LEU A 83 -5.87 28.07 3.89
C LEU A 83 -4.50 28.21 3.22
N LEU A 84 -4.47 28.61 1.94
CA LEU A 84 -3.23 28.85 1.20
C LEU A 84 -2.41 29.98 1.84
N ASN A 85 -3.06 31.04 2.29
CA ASN A 85 -2.42 32.14 3.00
C ASN A 85 -1.83 31.68 4.34
N HIS A 86 -2.58 30.90 5.11
CA HIS A 86 -2.09 30.33 6.37
C HIS A 86 -0.90 29.40 6.21
N ILE A 87 -0.90 28.52 5.19
CA ILE A 87 0.27 27.66 4.93
C ILE A 87 1.48 28.52 4.54
N ARG A 88 1.31 29.53 3.68
CA ARG A 88 2.42 30.41 3.24
C ARG A 88 2.99 31.33 4.32
N VAL A 89 2.15 31.79 5.25
CA VAL A 89 2.56 32.69 6.34
C VAL A 89 3.03 31.91 7.57
N GLY A 90 2.45 30.74 7.83
CA GLY A 90 2.81 29.89 8.96
C GLY A 90 3.98 28.94 8.70
N ILE A 91 4.22 28.54 7.44
CA ILE A 91 5.29 27.63 7.03
C ILE A 91 5.92 28.13 5.71
N PRO A 92 6.78 29.18 5.75
CA PRO A 92 7.43 29.72 4.55
C PRO A 92 8.33 28.70 3.81
N GLU A 93 8.74 27.63 4.48
CA GLU A 93 9.50 26.49 3.96
C GLU A 93 8.75 25.69 2.88
N LEU A 94 7.41 25.76 2.85
CA LEU A 94 6.56 24.96 1.97
C LEU A 94 6.18 25.68 0.67
N ILE A 95 6.55 25.06 -0.45
CA ILE A 95 6.14 25.46 -1.79
C ILE A 95 4.79 24.79 -2.11
N VAL A 96 3.73 25.59 -2.13
CA VAL A 96 2.37 25.14 -2.48
C VAL A 96 1.95 25.61 -3.86
N GLN A 97 1.75 24.66 -4.78
CA GLN A 97 1.15 24.87 -6.10
C GLN A 97 -0.33 24.46 -6.09
N VAL A 98 -1.23 25.40 -6.36
CA VAL A 98 -2.66 25.11 -6.54
C VAL A 98 -2.92 24.70 -7.97
N ARG A 99 -3.63 23.58 -8.18
CA ARG A 99 -4.11 23.18 -9.52
C ARG A 99 -5.60 22.84 -9.48
N HIS A 100 -6.33 23.28 -10.50
CA HIS A 100 -7.74 22.97 -10.69
C HIS A 100 -7.91 21.86 -11.75
N HIS A 101 -8.53 20.75 -11.38
CA HIS A 101 -8.70 19.60 -12.27
C HIS A 101 -10.00 19.71 -13.09
N ARG A 102 -9.88 20.08 -14.38
CA ARG A 102 -11.00 20.32 -15.32
C ARG A 102 -12.07 19.23 -15.39
N HIS A 103 -11.74 17.98 -15.06
CA HIS A 103 -12.66 16.83 -15.14
C HIS A 103 -13.39 16.50 -13.83
N THR A 104 -12.76 16.72 -12.67
CA THR A 104 -13.40 16.55 -11.35
C THR A 104 -14.08 17.83 -10.89
N ARG A 105 -13.55 19.01 -11.28
CA ARG A 105 -13.85 20.33 -10.67
C ARG A 105 -13.36 20.49 -9.23
N ALA A 106 -12.52 19.57 -8.78
CA ALA A 106 -11.80 19.70 -7.52
C ALA A 106 -10.56 20.58 -7.70
N TYR A 107 -10.26 21.39 -6.69
CA TYR A 107 -8.94 21.94 -6.47
C TYR A 107 -8.08 20.93 -5.71
N ALA A 108 -6.77 20.98 -5.96
CA ALA A 108 -5.78 20.24 -5.20
C ALA A 108 -4.53 21.10 -4.98
N PHE A 109 -3.96 20.99 -3.78
CA PHE A 109 -2.71 21.64 -3.41
C PHE A 109 -1.59 20.59 -3.50
N PHE A 110 -0.62 20.87 -4.35
CA PHE A 110 0.60 20.10 -4.54
C PHE A 110 1.67 20.74 -3.68
N VAL A 111 2.18 20.00 -2.69
CA VAL A 111 3.08 20.50 -1.65
C VAL A 111 4.45 19.82 -1.79
N THR A 112 5.49 20.65 -1.75
CA THR A 112 6.90 20.24 -1.77
C THR A 112 7.74 21.28 -1.02
N ALA A 113 9.03 21.03 -0.84
CA ALA A 113 9.98 21.93 -0.17
C ALA A 113 11.34 21.87 -0.87
N THR A 114 12.16 22.92 -0.68
CA THR A 114 13.56 22.92 -1.15
C THR A 114 14.43 22.03 -0.26
N TYR A 115 15.60 21.63 -0.76
CA TYR A 115 16.55 20.84 0.03
C TYR A 115 16.95 21.53 1.34
N GLU A 116 17.31 22.83 1.29
CA GLU A 116 17.67 23.63 2.46
C GLU A 116 16.55 23.69 3.51
N SER A 117 15.29 23.85 3.07
CA SER A 117 14.15 23.80 3.96
C SER A 117 13.98 22.41 4.59
N LEU A 118 14.16 21.34 3.82
CA LEU A 118 14.08 19.97 4.32
C LEU A 118 15.18 19.64 5.33
N LEU A 119 16.39 20.22 5.21
CA LEU A 119 17.43 20.11 6.24
C LEU A 119 16.94 20.71 7.56
N ARG A 120 16.39 21.93 7.56
CA ARG A 120 15.81 22.54 8.78
C ARG A 120 14.68 21.70 9.38
N GLY A 121 13.76 21.23 8.54
CA GLY A 121 12.67 20.37 8.98
C GLY A 121 13.10 19.00 9.48
N ALA A 122 14.28 18.50 9.07
CA ALA A 122 14.87 17.28 9.60
C ALA A 122 15.47 17.47 11.00
N ASP A 123 16.03 18.65 11.28
CA ASP A 123 16.53 19.07 12.59
C ASP A 123 15.35 19.28 13.57
N GLU A 124 14.34 20.05 13.16
CA GLU A 124 13.11 20.27 13.92
C GLU A 124 12.34 18.97 14.26
N LEU A 125 12.35 18.00 13.35
CA LEU A 125 11.75 16.68 13.54
C LEU A 125 12.67 15.71 14.33
N GLY A 126 13.94 16.05 14.53
CA GLY A 126 14.94 15.21 15.19
C GLY A 126 15.23 13.90 14.45
N LEU A 127 15.19 13.92 13.11
CA LEU A 127 15.43 12.71 12.29
C LEU A 127 16.81 12.13 12.56
N ARG A 128 16.93 10.80 12.73
CA ARG A 128 18.23 10.15 12.88
C ARG A 128 18.86 9.88 11.51
N LYS A 129 20.12 10.27 11.36
CA LYS A 129 20.92 10.11 10.13
C LYS A 129 22.21 9.35 10.39
N ALA A 130 22.70 8.66 9.36
CA ALA A 130 23.97 7.96 9.40
C ALA A 130 25.13 8.96 9.46
N VAL A 131 26.05 8.75 10.40
CA VAL A 131 27.26 9.56 10.58
C VAL A 131 28.41 8.89 9.83
N LYS A 132 29.27 9.66 9.17
CA LYS A 132 30.44 9.14 8.45
C LYS A 132 31.36 8.39 9.41
N ALA A 133 32.00 7.32 8.93
CA ALA A 133 32.90 6.49 9.71
C ALA A 133 34.06 7.27 10.39
N GLU A 134 34.51 8.38 9.80
CA GLU A 134 35.56 9.26 10.36
C GLU A 134 35.14 9.97 11.66
N PHE A 135 33.84 10.18 11.89
CA PHE A 135 33.29 10.79 13.10
C PHE A 135 32.71 9.75 14.09
N GLY A 136 33.13 8.48 13.98
CA GLY A 136 32.69 7.38 14.85
C GLY A 136 31.56 6.51 14.29
N GLY A 137 30.95 6.90 13.18
CA GLY A 137 29.89 6.12 12.52
C GLY A 137 28.57 6.02 13.30
N GLY A 138 27.75 5.05 12.93
CA GLY A 138 26.44 4.82 13.57
C GLY A 138 25.36 5.81 13.12
N THR A 139 24.38 6.08 13.99
CA THR A 139 23.32 7.06 13.73
C THR A 139 23.21 8.08 14.86
N ARG A 140 22.93 9.34 14.50
CA ARG A 140 22.74 10.46 15.43
C ARG A 140 21.54 11.28 14.99
N GLY A 141 20.87 11.97 15.92
CA GLY A 141 19.86 12.97 15.57
C GLY A 141 20.49 14.07 14.72
N PHE A 142 19.92 14.32 13.55
CA PHE A 142 20.40 15.29 12.58
C PHE A 142 20.40 16.69 13.18
N SER A 143 21.41 17.49 12.82
CA SER A 143 21.45 18.91 13.14
C SER A 143 22.07 19.68 11.98
N CYS A 144 21.50 20.84 11.67
CA CYS A 144 22.01 21.76 10.65
C CYS A 144 23.35 22.41 11.03
N GLU A 145 23.71 22.48 12.32
CA GLU A 145 24.96 23.09 12.77
C GLU A 145 26.19 22.19 12.51
N GLU A 146 25.98 20.87 12.49
CA GLU A 146 27.01 19.84 12.31
C GLU A 146 26.77 18.98 11.06
N ASP A 147 26.20 19.57 10.00
CA ASP A 147 25.71 18.84 8.82
C ASP A 147 26.80 18.00 8.10
N PHE A 148 28.04 18.48 8.11
CA PHE A 148 29.22 17.85 7.51
C PHE A 148 29.56 16.46 8.07
N ILE A 149 29.04 16.08 9.25
CA ILE A 149 29.30 14.75 9.83
C ILE A 149 28.46 13.63 9.20
N TYR A 150 27.38 13.97 8.50
CA TYR A 150 26.42 12.98 7.99
C TYR A 150 26.79 12.44 6.60
N GLU A 151 26.47 11.17 6.36
CA GLU A 151 26.74 10.53 5.08
C GLU A 151 25.84 11.08 3.97
N ASN A 152 26.41 11.32 2.78
CA ASN A 152 25.71 11.79 1.57
C ASN A 152 25.00 13.16 1.68
N VAL A 153 25.26 13.98 2.71
CA VAL A 153 24.62 15.31 2.91
C VAL A 153 24.79 16.29 1.73
N GLU A 154 25.84 16.11 0.92
CA GLU A 154 26.08 16.87 -0.32
C GLU A 154 25.11 16.51 -1.46
N SER A 155 24.31 15.44 -1.33
CA SER A 155 23.51 14.88 -2.42
C SER A 155 22.01 14.89 -2.08
N GLU A 156 21.29 15.90 -2.58
CA GLU A 156 19.83 16.04 -2.45
C GLU A 156 19.05 14.75 -2.81
N LEU A 157 19.53 14.00 -3.80
CA LEU A 157 18.90 12.76 -4.30
C LEU A 157 19.16 11.52 -3.43
N ARG A 158 20.09 11.58 -2.48
CA ARG A 158 20.50 10.43 -1.64
C ARG A 158 20.34 10.69 -0.16
N PHE A 159 20.43 11.94 0.29
CA PHE A 159 20.38 12.27 1.70
C PHE A 159 19.00 12.03 2.30
N PHE A 160 17.94 12.47 1.61
CA PHE A 160 16.56 12.23 2.03
C PHE A 160 15.88 11.16 1.18
N THR A 161 15.28 10.17 1.85
CA THR A 161 14.36 9.23 1.20
C THR A 161 13.05 9.93 0.83
N SER A 162 12.29 9.36 -0.12
CA SER A 162 10.94 9.86 -0.44
C SER A 162 10.02 9.88 0.79
N GLN A 163 10.19 8.92 1.70
CA GLN A 163 9.39 8.84 2.92
C GLN A 163 9.74 9.95 3.92
N GLU A 164 11.03 10.26 4.11
CA GLU A 164 11.48 11.30 5.02
C GLU A 164 11.03 12.70 4.55
N ARG A 165 11.16 13.00 3.25
CA ARG A 165 10.63 14.24 2.65
C ARG A 165 9.15 14.41 2.97
N GLN A 166 8.38 13.33 2.84
CA GLN A 166 6.95 13.30 3.12
C GLN A 166 6.64 13.39 4.62
N SER A 167 7.48 12.84 5.51
CA SER A 167 7.28 12.98 6.96
C SER A 167 7.60 14.37 7.48
N ILE A 168 8.62 15.05 6.93
CA ILE A 168 8.95 16.45 7.27
C ILE A 168 7.80 17.36 6.85
N ILE A 169 7.33 17.24 5.59
CA ILE A 169 6.18 18.02 5.10
C ILE A 169 4.91 17.71 5.90
N ARG A 170 4.69 16.44 6.28
CA ARG A 170 3.59 16.05 7.17
C ARG A 170 3.73 16.68 8.55
N PHE A 171 4.91 16.68 9.15
CA PHE A 171 5.20 17.27 10.46
C PHE A 171 4.83 18.75 10.46
N TRP A 172 5.32 19.55 9.50
CA TRP A 172 4.93 20.96 9.40
C TRP A 172 3.42 21.15 9.18
N LEU A 173 2.79 20.38 8.29
CA LEU A 173 1.33 20.47 8.06
C LEU A 173 0.51 20.10 9.32
N GLN A 174 0.98 19.14 10.13
CA GLN A 174 0.38 18.83 11.43
C GLN A 174 0.71 19.88 12.49
N ASN A 175 1.84 20.58 12.36
CA ASN A 175 2.31 21.63 13.26
C ASN A 175 1.87 23.06 12.89
N LEU A 176 1.06 23.23 11.84
CA LEU A 176 0.37 24.49 11.57
C LEU A 176 -0.68 24.77 12.67
N ARG A 177 -0.34 25.65 13.61
CA ARG A 177 -1.15 26.04 14.78
C ARG A 177 -2.03 27.27 14.46
N ALA A 178 -3.24 27.30 15.02
CA ALA A 178 -4.15 28.44 14.92
C ALA A 178 -3.81 29.54 15.93
N LYS A 179 -3.88 30.81 15.49
CA LYS A 179 -3.65 31.98 16.34
C LYS A 179 -4.92 32.39 17.08
N GLN A 180 -4.77 33.23 18.12
CA GLN A 180 -5.89 33.73 18.91
C GLN A 180 -7.00 34.35 18.04
N GLY A 181 -8.24 33.90 18.28
CA GLY A 181 -9.43 34.42 17.60
C GLY A 181 -9.64 33.94 16.17
N GLU A 182 -8.79 33.05 15.64
CA GLU A 182 -8.95 32.56 14.27
C GLU A 182 -10.24 31.73 14.09
N ALA A 183 -10.93 32.03 12.99
CA ALA A 183 -12.15 31.36 12.60
C ALA A 183 -12.23 31.19 11.08
N LEU A 184 -12.78 30.05 10.67
CA LEU A 184 -13.13 29.75 9.29
C LEU A 184 -14.61 29.39 9.24
N HIS A 185 -15.44 30.29 8.72
CA HIS A 185 -16.91 30.12 8.69
C HIS A 185 -17.46 29.86 10.11
N ASN A 186 -18.09 28.70 10.34
CA ASN A 186 -18.60 28.29 11.65
C ASN A 186 -17.57 27.52 12.51
N VAL A 187 -16.33 27.39 12.05
CA VAL A 187 -15.21 26.80 12.80
C VAL A 187 -14.51 27.90 13.58
N ARG A 188 -14.50 27.81 14.90
CA ARG A 188 -13.63 28.59 15.78
C ARG A 188 -12.58 27.65 16.34
N PHE A 189 -11.31 27.95 16.09
CA PHE A 189 -10.19 27.17 16.61
C PHE A 189 -9.94 27.56 18.09
N LEU A 190 -9.28 26.67 18.84
CA LEU A 190 -8.58 27.08 20.06
C LEU A 190 -7.23 27.70 19.67
N GLU A 191 -6.68 28.53 20.56
CA GLU A 191 -5.26 28.89 20.49
C GLU A 191 -4.40 27.63 20.52
N ASP A 192 -3.35 27.59 19.70
CA ASP A 192 -2.48 26.43 19.51
C ASP A 192 -3.19 25.14 19.05
N GLN A 193 -4.38 25.21 18.45
CA GLN A 193 -5.01 24.05 17.84
C GLN A 193 -4.38 23.75 16.45
N PRO A 194 -4.07 22.49 16.11
CA PRO A 194 -3.60 22.12 14.77
C PRO A 194 -4.70 22.32 13.70
N ILE A 195 -4.44 23.19 12.71
CA ILE A 195 -5.44 23.58 11.69
C ILE A 195 -5.76 22.42 10.73
N ILE A 196 -4.75 21.82 10.09
CA ILE A 196 -4.96 20.82 9.02
C ILE A 196 -5.74 19.57 9.51
N PRO A 197 -5.43 18.96 10.68
CA PRO A 197 -6.17 17.80 11.18
C PRO A 197 -7.62 18.13 11.53
N GLU A 198 -7.90 19.32 12.08
CA GLU A 198 -9.26 19.78 12.40
C GLU A 198 -10.10 20.01 11.13
N LEU A 199 -9.52 20.65 10.10
CA LEU A 199 -10.17 20.83 8.80
C LEU A 199 -10.46 19.51 8.08
N ALA A 200 -9.57 18.52 8.21
CA ALA A 200 -9.78 17.17 7.70
C ALA A 200 -10.89 16.43 8.47
N ALA A 201 -10.92 16.52 9.80
CA ALA A 201 -11.95 15.92 10.65
C ALA A 201 -13.36 16.49 10.37
N ARG A 202 -13.44 17.77 9.97
CA ARG A 202 -14.69 18.43 9.54
C ARG A 202 -15.04 18.21 8.06
N GLY A 203 -14.20 17.52 7.30
CA GLY A 203 -14.42 17.23 5.87
C GLY A 203 -14.26 18.44 4.94
N ILE A 204 -13.66 19.54 5.41
CA ILE A 204 -13.31 20.70 4.57
C ILE A 204 -12.10 20.34 3.70
N ILE A 205 -11.11 19.68 4.29
CA ILE A 205 -10.08 18.95 3.54
C ILE A 205 -10.59 17.52 3.36
N GLN A 206 -10.58 17.00 2.13
CA GLN A 206 -11.07 15.64 1.87
C GLN A 206 -10.04 14.58 2.31
N GLN A 207 -8.76 14.82 2.01
CA GLN A 207 -7.64 13.93 2.31
C GLN A 207 -6.31 14.65 2.07
N VAL A 208 -5.29 14.27 2.84
CA VAL A 208 -3.88 14.64 2.64
C VAL A 208 -3.10 13.34 2.55
N PHE A 209 -2.41 13.10 1.43
CA PHE A 209 -1.70 11.84 1.20
C PHE A 209 -0.38 12.04 0.44
N PRO A 210 0.65 11.22 0.73
CA PRO A 210 1.93 11.24 0.01
C PRO A 210 1.77 10.74 -1.43
N VAL A 211 2.62 11.23 -2.32
CA VAL A 211 2.67 10.80 -3.72
C VAL A 211 3.71 9.68 -3.89
N HIS A 212 3.33 8.59 -4.54
CA HIS A 212 4.26 7.47 -4.81
C HIS A 212 5.32 7.84 -5.85
N GLU A 213 6.61 7.70 -5.50
CA GLU A 213 7.67 7.71 -6.50
C GLU A 213 7.72 6.38 -7.26
N GLN A 214 7.39 6.43 -8.55
CA GLN A 214 7.21 5.23 -9.36
C GLN A 214 8.53 4.56 -9.75
N ARG A 215 9.67 5.26 -9.69
CA ARG A 215 11.00 4.68 -9.99
C ARG A 215 11.42 3.71 -8.89
N ILE A 216 11.32 4.14 -7.63
CA ILE A 216 11.64 3.32 -6.45
C ILE A 216 10.63 2.17 -6.33
N LEU A 217 9.33 2.44 -6.46
CA LEU A 217 8.29 1.40 -6.39
C LEU A 217 8.50 0.28 -7.41
N ASN A 218 8.87 0.61 -8.66
CA ASN A 218 9.18 -0.39 -9.69
C ASN A 218 10.48 -1.16 -9.44
N ARG A 219 11.44 -0.60 -8.68
CA ARG A 219 12.64 -1.31 -8.22
C ARG A 219 12.25 -2.30 -7.11
N LEU A 220 11.55 -1.82 -6.08
CA LEU A 220 11.10 -2.62 -4.94
C LEU A 220 10.19 -3.77 -5.39
N MET A 221 9.28 -3.55 -6.34
CA MET A 221 8.45 -4.61 -6.92
C MET A 221 9.28 -5.74 -7.56
N LYS A 222 10.47 -5.44 -8.11
CA LYS A 222 11.37 -6.45 -8.67
C LYS A 222 12.16 -7.17 -7.58
N SER A 223 12.80 -6.43 -6.67
CA SER A 223 13.68 -7.00 -5.63
C SER A 223 12.94 -7.68 -4.48
N TRP A 224 11.65 -7.40 -4.27
CA TRP A 224 10.88 -7.96 -3.16
C TRP A 224 9.69 -8.82 -3.58
N VAL A 225 8.89 -8.37 -4.57
CA VAL A 225 7.64 -9.07 -4.93
C VAL A 225 7.86 -10.13 -6.04
N GLN A 226 8.80 -9.88 -6.95
CA GLN A 226 9.13 -10.81 -8.04
C GLN A 226 10.32 -11.74 -7.70
N ALA A 227 11.12 -11.38 -6.70
CA ALA A 227 12.20 -12.20 -6.16
C ALA A 227 11.64 -13.32 -5.29
N VAL A 228 11.60 -14.54 -5.83
CA VAL A 228 11.12 -15.73 -5.12
C VAL A 228 12.29 -16.38 -4.36
N CYS A 229 12.09 -16.68 -3.08
CA CYS A 229 13.09 -17.27 -2.17
C CYS A 229 14.33 -16.39 -1.87
N GLU A 230 14.31 -15.09 -2.17
CA GLU A 230 15.29 -14.13 -1.66
C GLU A 230 14.87 -13.59 -0.27
N ASN A 231 15.84 -13.10 0.50
CA ASN A 231 15.57 -12.43 1.78
C ASN A 231 14.84 -11.10 1.53
N GLN A 232 13.83 -10.80 2.33
CA GLN A 232 13.05 -9.57 2.17
C GLN A 232 13.94 -8.33 2.46
N PRO A 233 13.99 -7.33 1.58
CA PRO A 233 14.79 -6.12 1.78
C PRO A 233 14.08 -5.17 2.75
N LEU A 234 14.16 -5.48 4.05
CA LEU A 234 13.43 -4.76 5.11
C LEU A 234 13.79 -3.28 5.19
N ASP A 235 15.04 -2.92 4.88
CA ASP A 235 15.50 -1.53 4.90
C ASP A 235 14.92 -0.74 3.72
N ASP A 236 14.97 -1.25 2.49
CA ASP A 236 14.31 -0.62 1.32
C ASP A 236 12.79 -0.42 1.54
N ILE A 237 12.14 -1.36 2.24
CA ILE A 237 10.72 -1.26 2.62
C ILE A 237 10.52 -0.15 3.66
N CYS A 238 11.45 0.00 4.61
CA CYS A 238 11.44 1.07 5.61
C CYS A 238 11.65 2.44 4.97
N ASP A 239 12.64 2.59 4.10
CA ASP A 239 12.98 3.85 3.42
C ASP A 239 11.87 4.35 2.49
N TYR A 240 11.00 3.45 2.01
CA TYR A 240 9.89 3.81 1.12
C TYR A 240 8.52 3.91 1.81
N PHE A 241 8.19 3.02 2.74
CA PHE A 241 6.88 2.96 3.41
C PHE A 241 6.89 3.40 4.89
N GLY A 242 8.07 3.56 5.48
CA GLY A 242 8.25 3.93 6.88
C GLY A 242 8.14 2.76 7.85
N VAL A 243 8.61 3.01 9.08
CA VAL A 243 8.87 2.00 10.11
C VAL A 243 7.63 1.16 10.48
N LYS A 244 6.44 1.75 10.59
CA LYS A 244 5.19 1.01 10.95
C LYS A 244 4.85 -0.09 9.94
N ILE A 245 5.14 0.12 8.65
CA ILE A 245 4.89 -0.85 7.58
C ILE A 245 6.05 -1.85 7.46
N ALA A 246 7.30 -1.39 7.57
CA ALA A 246 8.46 -2.29 7.56
C ALA A 246 8.45 -3.29 8.73
N MET A 247 8.06 -2.85 9.94
CA MET A 247 7.90 -3.71 11.11
C MET A 247 6.83 -4.80 10.90
N TYR A 248 5.73 -4.49 10.22
CA TYR A 248 4.72 -5.48 9.85
C TYR A 248 5.27 -6.55 8.89
N PHE A 249 6.04 -6.14 7.87
CA PHE A 249 6.63 -7.11 6.94
C PHE A 249 7.78 -7.90 7.56
N ALA A 250 8.58 -7.30 8.45
CA ALA A 250 9.57 -8.00 9.25
C ALA A 250 8.93 -9.08 10.14
N TRP A 251 7.81 -8.75 10.82
CA TRP A 251 7.02 -9.73 11.58
C TRP A 251 6.47 -10.84 10.69
N LEU A 252 5.91 -10.49 9.53
CA LEU A 252 5.36 -11.48 8.60
C LEU A 252 6.44 -12.44 8.09
N GLY A 253 7.60 -11.93 7.67
CA GLY A 253 8.76 -12.73 7.26
C GLY A 253 9.22 -13.67 8.38
N PHE A 254 9.46 -13.13 9.57
CA PHE A 254 9.86 -13.88 10.77
C PHE A 254 8.84 -14.96 11.15
N TYR A 255 7.54 -14.65 11.13
CA TYR A 255 6.47 -15.62 11.37
C TYR A 255 6.49 -16.74 10.33
N THR A 256 6.64 -16.42 9.04
CA THR A 256 6.65 -17.44 7.97
C THR A 256 7.87 -18.35 8.03
N SER A 257 9.07 -17.86 8.38
CA SER A 257 10.25 -18.71 8.56
C SER A 257 10.15 -19.55 9.83
N ALA A 258 9.66 -18.99 10.94
CA ALA A 258 9.47 -19.72 12.19
C ALA A 258 8.40 -20.83 12.10
N MET A 259 7.38 -20.66 11.26
CA MET A 259 6.37 -21.71 10.97
C MET A 259 6.95 -22.96 10.28
N VAL A 260 8.15 -22.88 9.70
CA VAL A 260 8.79 -24.06 9.08
C VAL A 260 9.16 -25.11 10.14
N TYR A 261 9.59 -24.72 11.35
CA TYR A 261 10.00 -25.69 12.37
C TYR A 261 8.83 -26.58 12.84
N PRO A 262 7.65 -26.06 13.24
CA PRO A 262 6.51 -26.91 13.57
C PRO A 262 5.95 -27.68 12.38
N ALA A 263 6.00 -27.12 11.16
CA ALA A 263 5.53 -27.79 9.96
C ALA A 263 6.38 -29.04 9.63
N VAL A 264 7.71 -28.91 9.65
CA VAL A 264 8.62 -30.05 9.41
C VAL A 264 8.53 -31.06 10.55
N PHE A 265 8.64 -30.62 11.80
CA PHE A 265 8.62 -31.50 12.97
C PHE A 265 7.29 -32.26 13.10
N GLY A 266 6.16 -31.56 12.92
CA GLY A 266 4.82 -32.15 12.91
C GLY A 266 4.63 -33.14 11.75
N SER A 267 5.17 -32.86 10.56
CA SER A 267 5.10 -33.79 9.42
C SER A 267 5.89 -35.08 9.67
N VAL A 268 7.05 -34.98 10.31
CA VAL A 268 7.88 -36.15 10.68
C VAL A 268 7.19 -36.98 11.77
N LEU A 269 6.61 -36.36 12.81
CA LEU A 269 5.84 -37.11 13.81
C LEU A 269 4.56 -37.74 13.24
N TYR A 270 3.94 -37.10 12.25
CA TYR A 270 2.77 -37.66 11.57
C TYR A 270 3.08 -39.00 10.88
N THR A 271 4.23 -39.14 10.21
CA THR A 271 4.61 -40.42 9.58
C THR A 271 4.90 -41.53 10.59
N PHE A 272 5.41 -41.22 11.78
CA PHE A 272 5.60 -42.20 12.87
C PHE A 272 4.29 -42.59 13.60
N THR A 273 3.21 -41.83 13.40
CA THR A 273 1.90 -42.04 14.06
C THR A 273 1.06 -43.14 13.39
N GLU A 274 1.46 -43.61 12.20
CA GLU A 274 0.80 -44.72 11.49
C GLU A 274 1.36 -46.12 11.84
N ALA A 275 2.45 -46.19 12.61
CA ALA A 275 3.08 -47.46 12.99
C ALA A 275 2.34 -48.21 14.11
N ASP A 276 2.14 -47.58 15.27
CA ASP A 276 1.58 -48.23 16.46
C ASP A 276 0.73 -47.28 17.32
N GLN A 277 -0.17 -47.84 18.13
CA GLN A 277 -0.97 -47.04 19.09
C GLN A 277 -0.08 -46.42 20.19
N THR A 278 0.98 -47.10 20.61
CA THR A 278 1.96 -46.57 21.57
C THR A 278 2.83 -45.47 20.96
N SER A 279 3.20 -45.58 19.68
CA SER A 279 3.97 -44.53 18.99
C SER A 279 3.14 -43.26 18.81
N ARG A 280 1.82 -43.38 18.60
CA ARG A 280 0.87 -42.26 18.56
C ARG A 280 0.83 -41.48 19.86
N ASP A 281 0.60 -42.14 20.99
CA ASP A 281 0.47 -41.47 22.29
C ASP A 281 1.78 -40.74 22.68
N VAL A 282 2.93 -41.39 22.47
CA VAL A 282 4.26 -40.78 22.65
C VAL A 282 4.46 -39.59 21.72
N SER A 283 4.11 -39.72 20.44
CA SER A 283 4.24 -38.64 19.45
C SER A 283 3.38 -37.43 19.80
N CYS A 284 2.17 -37.63 20.33
CA CYS A 284 1.31 -36.55 20.79
C CYS A 284 1.92 -35.77 21.98
N VAL A 285 2.50 -36.47 22.96
CA VAL A 285 3.17 -35.82 24.11
C VAL A 285 4.42 -35.06 23.66
N VAL A 286 5.26 -35.67 22.82
CA VAL A 286 6.47 -35.02 22.26
C VAL A 286 6.11 -33.78 21.43
N PHE A 287 5.06 -33.85 20.61
CA PHE A 287 4.59 -32.70 19.84
C PHE A 287 4.03 -31.58 20.73
N ALA A 288 3.30 -31.91 21.80
CA ALA A 288 2.79 -30.92 22.74
C ALA A 288 3.93 -30.17 23.46
N LEU A 289 4.92 -30.90 23.98
CA LEU A 289 6.11 -30.32 24.63
C LEU A 289 6.92 -29.44 23.65
N PHE A 290 7.13 -29.92 22.42
CA PHE A 290 7.78 -29.14 21.37
C PHE A 290 7.03 -27.82 21.09
N ASN A 291 5.70 -27.85 20.92
CA ASN A 291 4.93 -26.64 20.61
C ASN A 291 4.99 -25.61 21.75
N VAL A 292 4.97 -26.05 23.01
CA VAL A 292 5.13 -25.15 24.17
C VAL A 292 6.51 -24.46 24.10
N ILE A 293 7.60 -25.24 24.00
CA ILE A 293 8.97 -24.71 23.94
C ILE A 293 9.17 -23.80 22.71
N TRP A 294 8.73 -24.26 21.54
CA TRP A 294 8.83 -23.48 20.31
C TRP A 294 8.06 -22.16 20.42
N SER A 295 6.86 -22.15 21.02
CA SER A 295 6.05 -20.94 21.16
C SER A 295 6.67 -19.90 22.10
N THR A 296 7.35 -20.33 23.17
CA THR A 296 8.06 -19.41 24.07
C THR A 296 9.32 -18.85 23.41
N LEU A 297 10.13 -19.71 22.78
CA LEU A 297 11.31 -19.25 22.02
C LEU A 297 10.93 -18.30 20.88
N PHE A 298 9.86 -18.59 20.14
CA PHE A 298 9.35 -17.73 19.07
C PHE A 298 9.01 -16.32 19.55
N LEU A 299 8.34 -16.20 20.71
CA LEU A 299 7.97 -14.89 21.27
C LEU A 299 9.18 -14.11 21.81
N GLU A 300 10.13 -14.76 22.50
CA GLU A 300 11.32 -14.08 23.00
C GLU A 300 12.27 -13.66 21.87
N GLU A 301 12.46 -14.52 20.85
CA GLU A 301 13.25 -14.19 19.67
C GLU A 301 12.65 -13.00 18.90
N TRP A 302 11.31 -12.94 18.78
CA TRP A 302 10.66 -11.77 18.20
C TRP A 302 10.85 -10.50 19.03
N LYS A 303 10.72 -10.54 20.36
CA LYS A 303 10.98 -9.35 21.19
C LYS A 303 12.39 -8.81 20.97
N ARG A 304 13.38 -9.70 20.92
CA ARG A 304 14.78 -9.36 20.64
C ARG A 304 14.94 -8.76 19.24
N ARG A 305 14.43 -9.42 18.21
CA ARG A 305 14.54 -8.97 16.81
C ARG A 305 13.78 -7.67 16.55
N GLY A 306 12.61 -7.49 17.17
CA GLY A 306 11.82 -6.26 17.11
C GLY A 306 12.53 -5.08 17.76
N ALA A 307 13.20 -5.30 18.91
CA ALA A 307 14.02 -4.28 19.55
C ALA A 307 15.26 -3.89 18.71
N GLU A 308 15.94 -4.88 18.11
CA GLU A 308 17.06 -4.64 17.18
C GLU A 308 16.63 -3.77 15.98
N LEU A 309 15.49 -4.10 15.36
CA LEU A 309 14.94 -3.32 14.24
C LEU A 309 14.47 -1.92 14.67
N ALA A 310 13.82 -1.79 15.84
CA ALA A 310 13.41 -0.48 16.38
C ALA A 310 14.62 0.42 16.72
N TYR A 311 15.73 -0.16 17.20
CA TYR A 311 16.98 0.55 17.38
C TYR A 311 17.59 0.97 16.05
N LYS A 312 17.73 0.03 15.09
CA LYS A 312 18.30 0.29 13.76
C LYS A 312 17.54 1.38 13.00
N TRP A 313 16.22 1.39 13.10
CA TRP A 313 15.34 2.38 12.47
C TRP A 313 15.07 3.62 13.34
N GLY A 314 15.81 3.79 14.46
CA GLY A 314 15.78 5.01 15.28
C GLY A 314 14.49 5.27 16.06
N THR A 315 13.56 4.32 16.13
CA THR A 315 12.26 4.49 16.81
C THR A 315 12.22 4.03 18.25
N LEU A 316 13.26 3.34 18.74
CA LEU A 316 13.33 2.84 20.12
C LEU A 316 13.14 3.96 21.18
N ASP A 317 13.73 5.13 20.93
CA ASP A 317 13.70 6.29 21.85
C ASP A 317 12.60 7.32 21.48
N SER A 318 11.58 6.91 20.73
CA SER A 318 10.49 7.83 20.34
C SER A 318 9.80 8.41 21.58
N PRO A 319 9.47 9.72 21.59
CA PRO A 319 8.91 10.37 22.77
C PRO A 319 7.59 9.69 23.17
N GLY A 320 7.43 9.45 24.47
CA GLY A 320 6.32 8.65 25.00
C GLY A 320 4.94 9.28 24.78
N GLU A 321 3.89 8.48 25.04
CA GLU A 321 2.46 8.83 24.84
C GLU A 321 2.04 10.21 25.38
N ALA A 322 2.79 10.81 26.31
CA ALA A 322 2.55 12.16 26.86
C ALA A 322 2.82 13.32 25.88
N VAL A 323 3.62 13.12 24.84
CA VAL A 323 3.94 14.14 23.80
C VAL A 323 3.03 13.99 22.57
N GLU A 324 2.25 12.91 22.48
CA GLU A 324 1.31 12.70 21.38
C GLU A 324 0.13 13.69 21.46
N GLU A 325 -0.10 14.41 20.36
CA GLU A 325 -1.20 15.36 20.22
C GLU A 325 -2.57 14.66 20.31
N PRO A 326 -3.60 15.29 20.91
CA PRO A 326 -4.94 14.72 20.93
C PRO A 326 -5.51 14.46 19.52
N ARG A 327 -6.19 13.32 19.33
CA ARG A 327 -6.85 13.01 18.05
C ARG A 327 -7.88 14.09 17.69
N PRO A 328 -7.99 14.53 16.43
CA PRO A 328 -8.89 15.63 16.03
C PRO A 328 -10.38 15.37 16.31
N GLN A 329 -10.75 14.10 16.46
CA GLN A 329 -12.13 13.68 16.76
C GLN A 329 -12.45 13.70 18.27
N PHE A 330 -11.46 13.97 19.13
CA PHE A 330 -11.62 13.98 20.58
C PHE A 330 -12.51 15.14 21.02
N ARG A 331 -13.51 14.84 21.85
CA ARG A 331 -14.49 15.82 22.35
C ARG A 331 -14.34 16.01 23.85
N GLY A 332 -14.44 17.25 24.31
CA GLY A 332 -14.35 17.56 25.74
C GLY A 332 -14.93 18.92 26.11
N VAL A 333 -14.92 19.21 27.39
CA VAL A 333 -15.18 20.57 27.91
C VAL A 333 -13.86 21.33 27.87
N ARG A 334 -13.87 22.59 27.41
CA ARG A 334 -12.68 23.45 27.43
C ARG A 334 -12.19 23.66 28.87
N ARG A 335 -10.91 23.49 29.11
CA ARG A 335 -10.27 23.64 30.41
C ARG A 335 -8.83 24.10 30.23
N ILE A 336 -8.34 24.96 31.11
CA ILE A 336 -6.91 25.26 31.23
C ILE A 336 -6.19 24.04 31.83
N SER A 337 -5.17 23.53 31.13
CA SER A 337 -4.40 22.37 31.58
C SER A 337 -3.66 22.69 32.89
N PRO A 338 -3.69 21.80 33.90
CA PRO A 338 -2.95 22.02 35.14
C PRO A 338 -1.43 21.96 34.94
N ILE A 339 -0.95 21.33 33.86
CA ILE A 339 0.47 21.12 33.57
C ILE A 339 0.97 22.19 32.58
N THR A 340 0.42 22.22 31.36
CA THR A 340 0.92 23.11 30.28
C THR A 340 0.37 24.53 30.35
N ARG A 341 -0.66 24.79 31.19
CA ARG A 341 -1.40 26.07 31.27
C ARG A 341 -2.07 26.56 29.98
N ALA A 342 -2.02 25.78 28.89
CA ALA A 342 -2.76 26.04 27.65
C ALA A 342 -4.25 25.62 27.77
N GLU A 343 -5.10 26.13 26.87
CA GLU A 343 -6.47 25.63 26.74
C GLU A 343 -6.49 24.24 26.07
N GLU A 344 -7.02 23.23 26.76
CA GLU A 344 -7.22 21.89 26.21
C GLU A 344 -8.69 21.44 26.32
N PHE A 345 -9.09 20.51 25.46
CA PHE A 345 -10.32 19.77 25.68
C PHE A 345 -10.10 18.72 26.79
N TYR A 346 -10.98 18.67 27.78
CA TYR A 346 -10.93 17.70 28.86
C TYR A 346 -12.17 16.80 28.86
N TYR A 347 -11.94 15.49 28.92
CA TYR A 347 -12.99 14.48 29.11
C TYR A 347 -12.72 13.70 30.41
N PRO A 348 -13.63 13.71 31.41
CA PRO A 348 -13.39 13.06 32.70
C PRO A 348 -13.19 11.54 32.57
N PRO A 349 -12.12 10.96 33.14
CA PRO A 349 -11.82 9.53 32.98
C PRO A 349 -12.89 8.62 33.59
N TRP A 350 -13.53 9.05 34.68
CA TRP A 350 -14.63 8.30 35.31
C TRP A 350 -15.84 8.15 34.40
N LYS A 351 -16.14 9.13 33.53
CA LYS A 351 -17.22 9.01 32.54
C LYS A 351 -16.90 7.96 31.48
N ARG A 352 -15.63 7.90 31.04
CA ARG A 352 -15.15 6.87 30.10
C ARG A 352 -15.25 5.49 30.74
N LEU A 353 -14.76 5.33 31.97
CA LEU A 353 -14.80 4.07 32.71
C LEU A 353 -16.25 3.59 32.92
N LEU A 354 -17.17 4.50 33.28
CA LEU A 354 -18.59 4.20 33.43
C LEU A 354 -19.21 3.70 32.12
N PHE A 355 -18.92 4.37 30.99
CA PHE A 355 -19.39 3.93 29.68
C PHE A 355 -18.77 2.58 29.25
N GLN A 356 -17.49 2.36 29.52
CA GLN A 356 -16.81 1.09 29.27
C GLN A 356 -17.44 -0.06 30.07
N LEU A 357 -17.70 0.15 31.36
CA LEU A 357 -18.23 -0.87 32.25
C LEU A 357 -19.73 -1.14 32.06
N LEU A 358 -20.54 -0.12 31.78
CA LEU A 358 -22.00 -0.25 31.67
C LEU A 358 -22.51 -0.44 30.23
N VAL A 359 -21.75 -0.04 29.22
CA VAL A 359 -22.17 -0.11 27.81
C VAL A 359 -21.26 -1.01 26.99
N SER A 360 -19.96 -0.70 26.88
CA SER A 360 -19.07 -1.48 26.00
C SER A 360 -18.92 -2.92 26.46
N LEU A 361 -18.57 -3.17 27.71
CA LEU A 361 -18.29 -4.52 28.21
C LEU A 361 -19.54 -5.42 28.18
N PRO A 362 -20.73 -4.99 28.65
CA PRO A 362 -21.95 -5.78 28.55
C PRO A 362 -22.37 -6.05 27.10
N LEU A 363 -22.21 -5.07 26.19
CA LEU A 363 -22.54 -5.27 24.77
C LEU A 363 -21.57 -6.24 24.09
N CYS A 364 -20.26 -6.14 24.38
CA CYS A 364 -19.25 -7.10 23.92
C CYS A 364 -19.58 -8.52 24.40
N LEU A 365 -19.90 -8.70 25.69
CA LEU A 365 -20.32 -9.99 26.25
C LEU A 365 -21.61 -10.52 25.61
N ALA A 366 -22.62 -9.66 25.40
CA ALA A 366 -23.86 -10.04 24.72
C ALA A 366 -23.61 -10.50 23.27
N CYS A 367 -22.71 -9.84 22.54
CA CYS A 367 -22.29 -10.28 21.20
C CYS A 367 -21.59 -11.65 21.23
N LEU A 368 -20.72 -11.91 22.23
CA LEU A 368 -20.05 -13.20 22.40
C LEU A 368 -21.06 -14.33 22.70
N VAL A 369 -22.01 -14.09 23.61
CA VAL A 369 -23.09 -15.04 23.92
C VAL A 369 -23.99 -15.28 22.71
N CYS A 370 -24.34 -14.24 21.96
CA CYS A 370 -25.13 -14.36 20.73
C CYS A 370 -24.43 -15.25 19.68
N VAL A 371 -23.13 -15.04 19.43
CA VAL A 371 -22.34 -15.89 18.53
C VAL A 371 -22.28 -17.34 19.02
N PHE A 372 -22.11 -17.57 20.33
CA PHE A 372 -22.13 -18.91 20.91
C PHE A 372 -23.48 -19.62 20.68
N LEU A 373 -24.60 -18.95 20.93
CA LEU A 373 -25.94 -19.49 20.70
C LEU A 373 -26.21 -19.78 19.21
N LEU A 374 -25.80 -18.89 18.31
CA LEU A 374 -25.93 -19.10 16.86
C LEU A 374 -25.07 -20.28 16.38
N MET A 375 -23.87 -20.45 16.93
CA MET A 375 -22.98 -21.58 16.66
C MET A 375 -23.61 -22.92 17.13
N LEU A 376 -24.21 -22.96 18.33
CA LEU A 376 -24.96 -24.12 18.79
C LEU A 376 -26.15 -24.43 17.87
N GLY A 377 -26.87 -23.40 17.39
CA GLY A 377 -27.93 -23.55 16.40
C GLY A 377 -27.45 -24.18 15.07
N CYS A 378 -26.27 -23.78 14.58
CA CYS A 378 -25.65 -24.40 13.42
C CYS A 378 -25.26 -25.88 13.65
N PHE A 379 -24.85 -26.25 14.86
CA PHE A 379 -24.57 -27.66 15.20
C PHE A 379 -25.82 -28.51 15.32
N GLN A 380 -26.90 -27.99 15.91
CA GLN A 380 -28.21 -28.66 15.93
C GLN A 380 -28.74 -28.89 14.51
N LEU A 381 -28.60 -27.88 13.63
CA LEU A 381 -28.93 -28.01 12.21
C LEU A 381 -28.05 -29.07 11.51
N GLN A 382 -26.76 -29.15 11.85
CA GLN A 382 -25.86 -30.18 11.31
C GLN A 382 -26.32 -31.60 11.70
N GLU A 383 -26.73 -31.81 12.94
CA GLU A 383 -27.21 -33.11 13.43
C GLU A 383 -28.57 -33.49 12.82
N LEU A 384 -29.47 -32.52 12.62
CA LEU A 384 -30.73 -32.72 11.88
C LEU A 384 -30.48 -33.12 10.41
N VAL A 385 -29.53 -32.48 9.73
CA VAL A 385 -29.16 -32.81 8.34
C VAL A 385 -28.46 -34.18 8.24
N LEU A 386 -27.82 -34.64 9.31
CA LEU A 386 -27.20 -35.97 9.37
C LEU A 386 -28.22 -37.09 9.69
N SER A 387 -29.27 -36.81 10.45
CA SER A 387 -30.28 -37.82 10.83
C SER A 387 -31.22 -38.22 9.68
N VAL A 388 -31.48 -37.30 8.75
CA VAL A 388 -32.33 -37.56 7.57
C VAL A 388 -31.58 -38.40 6.52
N LYS A 389 -31.91 -39.70 6.46
CA LYS A 389 -31.40 -40.64 5.45
C LYS A 389 -31.92 -40.26 4.05
N GLY A 390 -31.03 -40.23 3.06
CA GLY A 390 -31.38 -39.98 1.64
C GLY A 390 -31.01 -38.60 1.09
N LEU A 391 -30.52 -37.67 1.91
CA LEU A 391 -30.08 -36.34 1.44
C LEU A 391 -28.86 -36.42 0.51
N PRO A 392 -28.78 -35.55 -0.53
CA PRO A 392 -27.64 -35.50 -1.45
C PRO A 392 -26.37 -35.03 -0.73
N ARG A 393 -25.20 -35.50 -1.18
CA ARG A 393 -23.89 -35.20 -0.56
C ARG A 393 -23.65 -33.70 -0.32
N LEU A 394 -24.11 -32.85 -1.24
CA LEU A 394 -24.00 -31.39 -1.15
C LEU A 394 -24.75 -30.81 0.06
N ALA A 395 -25.93 -31.33 0.40
CA ALA A 395 -26.71 -30.85 1.54
C ALA A 395 -25.98 -31.09 2.88
N ARG A 396 -25.18 -32.15 2.99
CA ARG A 396 -24.38 -32.46 4.19
C ARG A 396 -23.24 -31.46 4.43
N PHE A 397 -22.79 -30.74 3.39
CA PHE A 397 -21.82 -29.64 3.54
C PHE A 397 -22.48 -28.31 3.90
N LEU A 398 -23.79 -28.14 3.67
CA LEU A 398 -24.49 -26.87 3.87
C LEU A 398 -24.34 -26.32 5.30
N PRO A 399 -24.51 -27.09 6.40
CA PRO A 399 -24.34 -26.57 7.76
C PRO A 399 -22.91 -26.11 8.05
N LYS A 400 -21.89 -26.79 7.48
CA LYS A 400 -20.48 -26.42 7.62
C LYS A 400 -20.17 -25.10 6.90
N VAL A 401 -20.73 -24.91 5.70
CA VAL A 401 -20.63 -23.65 4.94
C VAL A 401 -21.38 -22.51 5.63
N MET A 402 -22.56 -22.78 6.18
CA MET A 402 -23.32 -21.78 6.95
C MET A 402 -22.59 -21.36 8.23
N LEU A 403 -21.95 -22.28 8.95
CA LEU A 403 -21.12 -21.94 10.11
C LEU A 403 -19.92 -21.06 9.71
N ALA A 404 -19.23 -21.38 8.61
CA ALA A 404 -18.16 -20.54 8.10
C ALA A 404 -18.65 -19.12 7.73
N LEU A 405 -19.78 -19.02 7.02
CA LEU A 405 -20.40 -17.74 6.66
C LEU A 405 -20.83 -16.93 7.90
N LEU A 406 -21.41 -17.60 8.91
CA LEU A 406 -21.79 -16.98 10.17
C LEU A 406 -20.59 -16.33 10.85
N VAL A 407 -19.46 -17.06 10.97
CA VAL A 407 -18.20 -16.57 11.54
C VAL A 407 -17.67 -15.35 10.77
N SER A 408 -17.70 -15.37 9.44
CA SER A 408 -17.26 -14.27 8.58
C SER A 408 -18.14 -13.02 8.70
N VAL A 409 -19.46 -13.19 8.77
CA VAL A 409 -20.43 -12.09 8.89
C VAL A 409 -20.43 -11.48 10.30
N SER A 410 -20.36 -12.31 11.35
CA SER A 410 -20.30 -11.85 12.73
C SER A 410 -19.02 -11.04 13.01
N ALA A 411 -17.87 -11.46 12.45
CA ALA A 411 -16.60 -10.73 12.56
C ALA A 411 -16.66 -9.33 11.94
N GLU A 412 -17.23 -9.20 10.73
CA GLU A 412 -17.36 -7.89 10.07
C GLU A 412 -18.40 -6.99 10.77
N GLY A 413 -19.52 -7.56 11.21
CA GLY A 413 -20.55 -6.84 11.97
C GLY A 413 -20.00 -6.32 13.30
N TYR A 414 -19.32 -7.17 14.06
CA TYR A 414 -18.70 -6.78 15.33
C TYR A 414 -17.56 -5.78 15.13
N LYS A 415 -16.74 -5.87 14.07
CA LYS A 415 -15.70 -4.87 13.78
C LYS A 415 -16.30 -3.46 13.65
N LYS A 416 -17.43 -3.32 12.95
CA LYS A 416 -18.14 -2.03 12.83
C LYS A 416 -18.69 -1.54 14.16
N LEU A 417 -19.26 -2.45 14.96
CA LEU A 417 -19.73 -2.14 16.32
C LEU A 417 -18.58 -1.72 17.25
N ALA A 418 -17.43 -2.39 17.17
CA ALA A 418 -16.26 -2.09 17.98
C ALA A 418 -15.68 -0.70 17.64
N ILE A 419 -15.64 -0.31 16.37
CA ILE A 419 -15.27 1.06 15.95
C ILE A 419 -16.24 2.07 16.57
N TRP A 420 -17.55 1.87 16.40
CA TRP A 420 -18.57 2.76 16.97
C TRP A 420 -18.47 2.89 18.51
N LEU A 421 -18.27 1.78 19.23
CA LEU A 421 -18.04 1.79 20.68
C LEU A 421 -16.78 2.58 21.05
N ASN A 422 -15.67 2.38 20.33
CA ASN A 422 -14.40 3.04 20.60
C ASN A 422 -14.45 4.55 20.31
N ASP A 423 -15.27 4.97 19.34
CA ASP A 423 -15.59 6.37 19.08
C ASP A 423 -16.44 7.00 20.20
N MET A 424 -17.42 6.27 20.74
CA MET A 424 -18.23 6.75 21.88
C MET A 424 -17.41 6.80 23.19
N GLU A 425 -16.44 5.91 23.38
CA GLU A 425 -15.47 5.96 24.49
C GLU A 425 -14.51 7.16 24.42
N ASN A 426 -14.41 7.80 23.26
CA ASN A 426 -13.80 9.11 23.08
C ASN A 426 -12.39 9.20 23.70
N TYR A 427 -11.47 8.37 23.18
CA TYR A 427 -10.05 8.37 23.55
C TYR A 427 -9.35 9.69 23.18
N ARG A 428 -8.38 10.12 23.99
CA ARG A 428 -7.58 11.35 23.73
C ARG A 428 -6.54 11.12 22.64
N LEU A 429 -5.77 10.03 22.73
CA LEU A 429 -4.65 9.72 21.84
C LEU A 429 -5.06 8.72 20.75
N GLU A 430 -4.39 8.75 19.61
CA GLU A 430 -4.65 7.81 18.51
C GLU A 430 -4.03 6.44 18.83
N SER A 431 -2.85 6.40 19.45
CA SER A 431 -2.23 5.18 19.99
C SER A 431 -3.16 4.42 20.94
N ALA A 432 -3.75 5.12 21.91
CA ALA A 432 -4.72 4.55 22.85
C ALA A 432 -6.00 4.09 22.16
N TYR A 433 -6.49 4.85 21.17
CA TYR A 433 -7.65 4.49 20.36
C TYR A 433 -7.39 3.17 19.58
N GLU A 434 -6.29 3.09 18.82
CA GLU A 434 -5.89 1.88 18.09
C GLU A 434 -5.74 0.67 19.04
N LYS A 435 -5.02 0.83 20.16
CA LYS A 435 -4.75 -0.23 21.15
C LYS A 435 -6.03 -0.85 21.71
N HIS A 436 -6.99 -0.02 22.13
CA HIS A 436 -8.25 -0.52 22.67
C HIS A 436 -9.19 -1.09 21.60
N LEU A 437 -9.16 -0.56 20.37
CA LEU A 437 -9.90 -1.15 19.24
C LEU A 437 -9.35 -2.55 18.90
N ILE A 438 -8.02 -2.71 18.86
CA ILE A 438 -7.34 -3.99 18.64
C ILE A 438 -7.77 -5.01 19.69
N ILE A 439 -7.72 -4.65 20.99
CA ILE A 439 -8.14 -5.55 22.08
C ILE A 439 -9.60 -6.00 21.89
N LYS A 440 -10.53 -5.07 21.66
CA LYS A 440 -11.96 -5.39 21.46
C LYS A 440 -12.17 -6.35 20.27
N VAL A 441 -11.51 -6.11 19.14
CA VAL A 441 -11.66 -6.89 17.91
C VAL A 441 -10.98 -8.27 18.03
N VAL A 442 -9.75 -8.33 18.55
CA VAL A 442 -8.99 -9.58 18.68
C VAL A 442 -9.67 -10.55 19.66
N LEU A 443 -10.17 -10.07 20.80
CA LEU A 443 -10.89 -10.93 21.76
C LEU A 443 -12.14 -11.55 21.14
N PHE A 444 -12.94 -10.76 20.42
CA PHE A 444 -14.11 -11.28 19.71
C PHE A 444 -13.74 -12.25 18.60
N GLN A 445 -12.73 -11.90 17.78
CA GLN A 445 -12.28 -12.75 16.69
C GLN A 445 -11.73 -14.09 17.20
N PHE A 446 -10.99 -14.10 18.31
CA PHE A 446 -10.52 -15.32 18.97
C PHE A 446 -11.70 -16.23 19.34
N VAL A 447 -12.68 -15.72 20.08
CA VAL A 447 -13.85 -16.52 20.50
C VAL A 447 -14.64 -17.01 19.27
N ASN A 448 -14.96 -16.11 18.34
CA ASN A 448 -15.72 -16.42 17.13
C ASN A 448 -15.01 -17.45 16.21
N SER A 449 -13.67 -17.47 16.17
CA SER A 449 -12.90 -18.41 15.34
C SER A 449 -12.61 -19.77 16.01
N TYR A 450 -12.44 -19.81 17.33
CA TYR A 450 -11.97 -21.04 18.02
C TYR A 450 -13.03 -21.71 18.92
N LEU A 451 -14.11 -21.03 19.33
CA LEU A 451 -15.10 -21.59 20.26
C LEU A 451 -15.83 -22.83 19.71
N SER A 452 -16.08 -22.88 18.40
CA SER A 452 -16.67 -24.06 17.74
C SER A 452 -15.72 -25.27 17.77
N LEU A 453 -14.41 -25.04 17.62
CA LEU A 453 -13.37 -26.08 17.70
C LEU A 453 -13.20 -26.57 19.14
N PHE A 454 -13.19 -25.67 20.13
CA PHE A 454 -13.16 -26.04 21.55
C PHE A 454 -14.39 -26.84 21.97
N TYR A 455 -15.59 -26.47 21.50
CA TYR A 455 -16.80 -27.25 21.77
C TYR A 455 -16.71 -28.68 21.21
N ILE A 456 -16.27 -28.85 19.96
CA ILE A 456 -16.13 -30.19 19.38
C ILE A 456 -15.02 -30.99 20.10
N GLY A 457 -13.86 -30.38 20.35
CA GLY A 457 -12.71 -31.07 20.94
C GLY A 457 -12.90 -31.48 22.40
N PHE A 458 -13.46 -30.60 23.24
CA PHE A 458 -13.57 -30.84 24.68
C PHE A 458 -14.94 -31.36 25.14
N TYR A 459 -16.05 -30.88 24.54
CA TYR A 459 -17.40 -31.27 24.94
C TYR A 459 -17.89 -32.50 24.18
N LEU A 460 -17.88 -32.47 22.83
CA LEU A 460 -18.30 -33.62 22.02
C LEU A 460 -17.23 -34.72 21.92
N LYS A 461 -15.94 -34.37 22.05
CA LYS A 461 -14.77 -35.26 21.95
C LYS A 461 -14.65 -36.00 20.61
N ASP A 462 -15.26 -35.46 19.56
CA ASP A 462 -15.26 -36.02 18.21
C ASP A 462 -14.05 -35.52 17.41
N MET A 463 -13.00 -36.33 17.35
CA MET A 463 -11.74 -35.98 16.70
C MET A 463 -11.82 -35.99 15.17
N GLU A 464 -12.78 -36.70 14.57
CA GLU A 464 -12.97 -36.70 13.12
C GLU A 464 -13.68 -35.40 12.70
N ARG A 465 -14.79 -35.05 13.35
CA ARG A 465 -15.50 -33.77 13.16
C ARG A 465 -14.59 -32.58 13.44
N LEU A 466 -13.67 -32.68 14.41
CA LEU A 466 -12.67 -31.65 14.70
C LEU A 466 -11.70 -31.44 13.53
N LYS A 467 -11.10 -32.52 13.01
CA LYS A 467 -10.19 -32.47 11.84
C LYS A 467 -10.89 -31.91 10.60
N GLU A 468 -12.10 -32.39 10.30
CA GLU A 468 -12.89 -31.89 9.18
C GLU A 468 -13.22 -30.41 9.32
N LEU A 469 -13.68 -29.96 10.50
CA LEU A 469 -14.06 -28.56 10.69
C LEU A 469 -12.84 -27.63 10.69
N LEU A 470 -11.72 -28.05 11.27
CA LEU A 470 -10.46 -27.28 11.24
C LEU A 470 -10.00 -27.04 9.79
N LEU A 471 -10.05 -28.08 8.95
CA LEU A 471 -9.71 -27.98 7.52
C LEU A 471 -10.70 -27.06 6.77
N VAL A 472 -12.00 -27.23 6.98
CA VAL A 472 -13.03 -26.39 6.32
C VAL A 472 -12.91 -24.92 6.75
N LEU A 473 -12.76 -24.62 8.04
CA LEU A 473 -12.59 -23.25 8.55
C LEU A 473 -11.30 -22.62 8.03
N SER A 474 -10.19 -23.36 8.01
CA SER A 474 -8.91 -22.87 7.51
C SER A 474 -8.98 -22.53 6.02
N LEU A 475 -9.57 -23.40 5.21
CA LEU A 475 -9.76 -23.18 3.77
C LEU A 475 -10.73 -22.02 3.51
N SER A 476 -11.87 -21.96 4.19
CA SER A 476 -12.86 -20.89 3.98
C SER A 476 -12.33 -19.52 4.38
N GLN A 477 -11.62 -19.42 5.51
CA GLN A 477 -10.99 -18.17 5.95
C GLN A 477 -9.80 -17.77 5.05
N SER A 478 -9.07 -18.73 4.47
CA SER A 478 -8.00 -18.44 3.50
C SER A 478 -8.58 -17.89 2.20
N LEU A 479 -9.61 -18.56 1.67
CA LEU A 479 -10.34 -18.13 0.47
C LEU A 479 -10.97 -16.74 0.66
N GLU A 480 -11.63 -16.49 1.79
CA GLU A 480 -12.20 -15.18 2.11
C GLU A 480 -11.13 -14.08 2.15
N ARG A 481 -9.98 -14.34 2.79
CA ARG A 481 -8.87 -13.39 2.84
C ARG A 481 -8.36 -13.06 1.44
N GLN A 482 -8.18 -14.04 0.57
CA GLN A 482 -7.76 -13.81 -0.83
C GLN A 482 -8.84 -13.07 -1.64
N LEU A 483 -10.12 -13.40 -1.49
CA LEU A 483 -11.23 -12.71 -2.14
C LEU A 483 -11.29 -11.23 -1.73
N ARG A 484 -11.23 -10.94 -0.43
CA ARG A 484 -11.24 -9.56 0.09
C ARG A 484 -9.98 -8.78 -0.29
N ALA A 485 -8.80 -9.40 -0.28
CA ALA A 485 -7.52 -8.73 -0.54
C ALA A 485 -7.23 -8.50 -2.03
N VAL A 486 -7.70 -9.38 -2.93
CA VAL A 486 -7.36 -9.32 -4.37
C VAL A 486 -8.58 -9.03 -5.23
N LEU A 487 -9.67 -9.80 -5.09
CA LEU A 487 -10.81 -9.71 -6.00
C LEU A 487 -11.60 -8.41 -5.81
N VAL A 488 -11.88 -8.03 -4.56
CA VAL A 488 -12.64 -6.80 -4.23
C VAL A 488 -11.94 -5.52 -4.75
N PRO A 489 -10.66 -5.23 -4.44
CA PRO A 489 -10.02 -4.02 -4.93
C PRO A 489 -9.82 -4.03 -6.45
N LEU A 490 -9.53 -5.18 -7.07
CA LEU A 490 -9.42 -5.29 -8.53
C LEU A 490 -10.75 -5.02 -9.23
N ALA A 491 -11.86 -5.57 -8.71
CA ALA A 491 -13.19 -5.34 -9.22
C ALA A 491 -13.62 -3.87 -9.02
N ALA A 492 -13.38 -3.30 -7.84
CA ALA A 492 -13.66 -1.89 -7.55
C ALA A 492 -12.87 -0.93 -8.45
N LEU A 493 -11.58 -1.20 -8.68
CA LEU A 493 -10.74 -0.42 -9.58
C LEU A 493 -11.25 -0.49 -11.03
N ARG A 494 -11.51 -1.71 -11.54
CA ARG A 494 -12.08 -1.91 -12.89
C ARG A 494 -13.43 -1.21 -13.05
N PHE A 495 -14.31 -1.31 -12.06
CA PHE A 495 -15.62 -0.65 -12.07
C PHE A 495 -15.48 0.88 -12.07
N ARG A 496 -14.61 1.44 -11.22
CA ARG A 496 -14.34 2.89 -11.15
C ARG A 496 -13.76 3.43 -12.46
N LEU A 497 -12.85 2.69 -13.09
CA LEU A 497 -12.31 3.02 -14.42
C LEU A 497 -13.36 2.99 -15.52
N LEU A 498 -14.26 2.00 -15.49
CA LEU A 498 -15.37 1.87 -16.45
C LEU A 498 -16.41 3.00 -16.26
N LEU A 499 -16.66 3.40 -15.02
CA LEU A 499 -17.54 4.53 -14.68
C LEU A 499 -16.93 5.88 -15.10
N LEU A 500 -15.60 6.03 -14.96
CA LEU A 500 -14.85 7.18 -15.47
C LEU A 500 -14.85 7.26 -17.01
N SER A 501 -14.67 6.13 -17.72
CA SER A 501 -14.71 6.11 -19.18
C SER A 501 -16.11 6.43 -19.73
N LEU A 502 -17.16 5.90 -19.09
CA LEU A 502 -18.55 6.27 -19.36
C LEU A 502 -18.82 7.77 -19.13
N ARG A 503 -18.33 8.34 -18.02
CA ARG A 503 -18.47 9.78 -17.72
C ARG A 503 -17.72 10.65 -18.74
N GLY A 504 -16.54 10.22 -19.20
CA GLY A 504 -15.80 10.85 -20.30
C GLY A 504 -16.55 10.81 -21.64
N LEU A 505 -17.11 9.65 -22.01
CA LEU A 505 -17.95 9.47 -23.20
C LEU A 505 -19.21 10.36 -23.15
N LEU A 506 -19.89 10.43 -22.01
CA LEU A 506 -21.06 11.29 -21.79
C LEU A 506 -20.72 12.78 -21.93
N LEU A 507 -19.57 13.23 -21.41
CA LEU A 507 -19.10 14.61 -21.57
C LEU A 507 -18.71 14.91 -23.02
N ALA A 508 -18.05 13.99 -23.72
CA ALA A 508 -17.72 14.14 -25.14
C ALA A 508 -18.99 14.16 -26.02
N ALA A 509 -19.99 13.33 -25.70
CA ALA A 509 -21.30 13.34 -26.36
C ALA A 509 -22.03 14.67 -26.13
N ARG A 510 -22.09 15.17 -24.89
CA ARG A 510 -22.66 16.50 -24.58
C ARG A 510 -21.94 17.64 -25.30
N ALA A 511 -20.60 17.57 -25.40
CA ALA A 511 -19.82 18.56 -26.16
C ALA A 511 -20.16 18.52 -27.66
N LYS A 512 -20.29 17.32 -28.26
CA LYS A 512 -20.73 17.17 -29.66
C LYS A 512 -22.16 17.66 -29.91
N VAL A 513 -23.10 17.37 -29.01
CA VAL A 513 -24.49 17.89 -29.12
C VAL A 513 -24.50 19.41 -29.03
N ARG A 514 -23.67 20.01 -28.18
CA ARG A 514 -23.55 21.48 -28.06
C ARG A 514 -22.85 22.15 -29.25
N ALA A 515 -22.00 21.41 -29.99
CA ALA A 515 -21.34 21.89 -31.21
C ALA A 515 -22.15 21.64 -32.49
N GLY A 516 -23.12 20.70 -32.47
CA GLY A 516 -23.99 20.40 -33.61
C GLY A 516 -25.27 21.26 -33.69
N GLY A 517 -25.30 22.41 -32.99
CA GLY A 517 -26.50 23.23 -32.79
C GLY A 517 -26.71 24.40 -33.75
N GLU A 518 -25.75 24.73 -34.63
CA GLU A 518 -25.89 25.82 -35.60
C GLU A 518 -26.10 25.30 -37.03
N PRO A 519 -27.28 25.50 -37.64
CA PRO A 519 -27.52 25.18 -39.04
C PRO A 519 -27.11 26.36 -39.95
N VAL A 520 -25.96 26.26 -40.60
CA VAL A 520 -25.56 27.19 -41.67
C VAL A 520 -26.28 26.83 -42.96
N GLY A 521 -27.17 27.71 -43.43
CA GLY A 521 -27.89 27.56 -44.69
C GLY A 521 -27.01 27.77 -45.94
N PRO A 522 -27.36 27.18 -47.10
CA PRO A 522 -26.52 27.23 -48.30
C PRO A 522 -26.64 28.57 -49.03
N ARG A 523 -25.50 29.24 -49.29
CA ARG A 523 -25.41 30.30 -50.31
C ARG A 523 -24.71 29.80 -51.57
N ARG A 524 -25.33 30.08 -52.72
CA ARG A 524 -24.86 29.73 -54.06
C ARG A 524 -23.52 30.40 -54.36
N GLY A 525 -22.66 29.71 -55.13
CA GLY A 525 -21.43 30.29 -55.65
C GLY A 525 -21.68 31.31 -56.76
N GLY A 526 -20.77 32.28 -56.89
CA GLY A 526 -20.75 33.31 -57.93
C GLY A 526 -19.39 34.00 -57.97
N GLN A 527 -18.73 33.93 -59.13
CA GLN A 527 -17.36 34.39 -59.37
C GLN A 527 -17.14 35.88 -59.04
N ARG A 528 -15.94 36.21 -58.52
CA ARG A 528 -14.85 36.91 -59.28
C ARG A 528 -13.66 37.14 -58.35
N GLY A 529 -12.45 37.05 -58.89
CA GLY A 529 -11.22 37.34 -58.14
C GLY A 529 -10.75 38.78 -58.34
N CYS A 530 -9.91 39.26 -57.43
CA CYS A 530 -8.83 40.20 -57.72
C CYS A 530 -7.78 40.15 -56.58
N ALA A 531 -6.58 40.66 -56.86
CA ALA A 531 -5.39 40.45 -56.05
C ALA A 531 -5.20 41.47 -54.91
N GLY A 532 -4.30 41.13 -53.98
CA GLY A 532 -3.46 42.10 -53.28
C GLY A 532 -3.70 42.27 -51.78
N GLY A 533 -2.60 42.29 -51.00
CA GLY A 533 -2.54 43.08 -49.77
C GLY A 533 -2.47 42.34 -48.43
N LEU A 534 -1.23 42.00 -48.04
CA LEU A 534 -0.67 42.15 -46.67
C LEU A 534 -1.22 41.37 -45.44
N ALA A 535 -0.23 40.85 -44.70
CA ALA A 535 -0.19 40.70 -43.23
C ALA A 535 -1.11 39.66 -42.54
N ARG A 536 -0.60 38.43 -42.41
CA ARG A 536 -0.75 37.64 -41.17
C ARG A 536 0.60 37.50 -40.47
N ARG A 537 0.62 37.76 -39.16
CA ARG A 537 1.81 37.70 -38.30
C ARG A 537 1.72 36.46 -37.41
N ALA A 538 2.73 35.60 -37.53
CA ALA A 538 3.19 34.59 -36.55
C ALA A 538 2.13 33.72 -35.81
N GLU A 539 1.93 32.51 -36.32
CA GLU A 539 2.00 31.32 -35.47
C GLU A 539 3.26 30.54 -35.87
N GLY A 540 4.24 30.47 -34.97
CA GLY A 540 5.52 29.78 -35.22
C GLY A 540 5.47 28.35 -34.71
N ALA A 541 5.34 27.38 -35.61
CA ALA A 541 5.61 25.99 -35.31
C ALA A 541 7.13 25.75 -35.25
N CYS A 542 7.60 24.98 -34.27
CA CYS A 542 8.93 24.37 -34.31
C CYS A 542 8.79 22.84 -34.29
N ALA A 543 9.16 22.23 -35.42
CA ALA A 543 9.48 20.81 -35.53
C ALA A 543 10.98 20.66 -35.88
N GLU A 544 11.48 19.43 -35.83
CA GLU A 544 12.90 19.04 -35.83
C GLU A 544 13.74 19.53 -37.04
N GLY A 545 15.06 19.68 -36.85
CA GLY A 545 15.99 20.10 -37.92
C GLY A 545 17.50 20.01 -37.61
N ILE A 546 18.02 18.78 -37.54
CA ILE A 546 19.37 18.30 -37.96
C ILE A 546 20.48 19.34 -38.25
N TRP A 547 21.62 19.25 -37.52
CA TRP A 547 23.04 19.44 -37.95
C TRP A 547 23.93 18.91 -36.80
N GLY A 548 25.15 18.36 -36.92
CA GLY A 548 25.98 17.97 -38.07
C GLY A 548 27.31 17.33 -37.57
N ARG A 549 27.75 16.25 -38.23
CA ARG A 549 28.92 15.36 -37.99
C ARG A 549 30.20 15.94 -37.32
N GLY A 550 30.88 15.09 -36.52
CA GLY A 550 32.28 15.28 -36.09
C GLY A 550 33.01 14.02 -35.54
N ARG A 551 33.69 13.26 -36.42
CA ARG A 551 34.79 12.28 -36.14
C ARG A 551 35.67 12.25 -37.40
N PRO A 552 37.01 12.20 -37.30
CA PRO A 552 37.79 10.99 -37.00
C PRO A 552 38.88 11.26 -35.91
N ALA A 553 39.82 10.39 -35.51
CA ALA A 553 40.37 9.16 -36.11
C ALA A 553 40.75 8.08 -35.08
N SER A 554 41.52 7.06 -35.49
CA SER A 554 41.66 5.75 -34.82
C SER A 554 43.10 5.28 -34.59
N ARG A 555 43.26 4.21 -33.76
CA ARG A 555 44.45 3.37 -33.51
C ARG A 555 45.59 4.00 -32.67
N CYS A 556 46.15 3.33 -31.66
CA CYS A 556 46.90 2.06 -31.83
C CYS A 556 47.08 1.21 -30.53
N ARG A 557 47.20 -0.11 -30.71
CA ARG A 557 47.85 -1.19 -29.87
C ARG A 557 47.64 -1.19 -28.33
N ARG A 558 47.06 -2.22 -27.69
CA ARG A 558 47.52 -3.64 -27.48
C ARG A 558 48.95 -3.79 -26.92
N LEU A 559 49.02 -4.16 -25.64
CA LEU A 559 49.89 -5.14 -24.94
C LEU A 559 49.56 -4.97 -23.42
N GLY A 560 49.61 -5.94 -22.51
CA GLY A 560 49.92 -7.36 -22.65
C GLY A 560 50.76 -7.89 -21.48
N ALA A 561 50.11 -8.51 -20.49
CA ALA A 561 50.64 -9.54 -19.57
C ALA A 561 51.72 -9.23 -18.50
N HIS A 562 51.48 -9.84 -17.32
CA HIS A 562 52.42 -10.53 -16.40
C HIS A 562 53.54 -9.82 -15.58
N ALA A 563 53.34 -9.87 -14.26
CA ALA A 563 54.17 -10.59 -13.26
C ALA A 563 55.52 -10.02 -12.71
N ALA A 564 55.89 -10.60 -11.55
CA ALA A 564 57.09 -10.45 -10.70
C ALA A 564 57.23 -9.08 -9.99
N GLN A 565 57.28 -9.00 -8.65
CA GLN A 565 58.28 -9.54 -7.70
C GLN A 565 59.72 -9.09 -7.98
N CYS A 566 60.20 -8.14 -7.18
CA CYS A 566 61.60 -8.05 -6.77
C CYS A 566 61.69 -7.68 -5.28
N THR A 567 62.30 -8.59 -4.52
CA THR A 567 62.92 -8.39 -3.21
C THR A 567 64.14 -7.44 -3.34
N ASP A 568 64.66 -6.76 -2.32
CA ASP A 568 65.33 -7.40 -1.16
C ASP A 568 65.69 -6.42 -0.01
N ARG A 569 65.84 -6.98 1.20
CA ARG A 569 66.59 -6.54 2.43
C ARG A 569 66.71 -5.04 2.80
N ALA A 570 66.43 -4.67 4.07
CA ALA A 570 67.35 -4.97 5.19
C ALA A 570 66.72 -5.10 6.60
N ARG A 571 67.50 -5.76 7.49
CA ARG A 571 67.35 -6.15 8.92
C ARG A 571 66.81 -5.04 9.86
N GLY A 572 66.21 -5.32 11.04
CA GLY A 572 65.90 -6.58 11.75
C GLY A 572 65.59 -6.36 13.26
N GLY A 573 65.13 -7.40 13.99
CA GLY A 573 64.78 -7.37 15.43
C GLY A 573 63.33 -6.93 15.70
N VAL A 574 62.35 -7.76 16.10
CA VAL A 574 62.23 -8.70 17.24
C VAL A 574 62.22 -8.01 18.61
N GLU A 575 61.02 -7.73 19.13
CA GLU A 575 60.56 -8.30 20.40
C GLU A 575 59.03 -8.22 20.55
N THR A 576 58.43 -9.22 21.19
CA THR A 576 57.01 -9.29 21.54
C THR A 576 56.88 -9.77 22.98
N ARG A 577 56.05 -9.10 23.80
CA ARG A 577 55.35 -9.73 24.94
C ARG A 577 54.26 -8.86 25.57
N TRP A 578 53.05 -9.40 25.50
CA TRP A 578 51.96 -9.41 26.48
C TRP A 578 52.43 -9.40 27.96
N ALA A 579 51.64 -9.02 28.99
CA ALA A 579 50.17 -8.93 29.08
C ALA A 579 49.68 -8.13 30.33
N CYS A 580 48.39 -7.73 30.32
CA CYS A 580 47.45 -7.73 31.48
C CYS A 580 47.65 -6.71 32.62
N PRO A 581 46.61 -6.43 33.46
CA PRO A 581 45.28 -7.08 33.54
C PRO A 581 44.21 -6.48 32.61
#